data_AF-X1K6F1-F1
#
_entry.id   AF-X1K6F1-F1
#
_cell.length_a   1.000
_cell.length_b   1.000
_cell.length_c   1.000
_cell.angle_alpha   90.00
_cell.angle_beta   90.00
_cell.angle_gamma   90.00
#
_symmetry.space_group_name_H-M   'P 1'
#
loop_
_entity.id
_entity.type
_entity.pdbx_description
1 polymer ?
#
loop_
_entity_poly.entity_id
_entity_poly.type
_entity_poly.pdbx_seq_one_letter_code
_entity_poly.pdbx_strand_id
1 'polypeptide(L)'
;MKLSHHWIPEVLPSTSYVGAISEEVAKETGLSMDTKIFGGGGDNPCSMLGNNAYLLESVGTSGTFSVRARQPIVDGTLHPFVL
;
A
#
# COMPACT_ATOMS: atom_id res chain seq x y z
N MET A 1 5.04 25.94 0.75
CA MET A 1 5.73 25.36 -0.41
C MET A 1 4.69 24.78 -1.36
N LYS A 2 4.66 25.19 -2.64
CA LYS A 2 3.77 24.60 -3.64
C LYS A 2 4.55 23.52 -4.40
N LEU A 3 4.14 22.26 -4.28
CA LEU A 3 4.68 21.16 -5.06
C LEU A 3 4.00 21.14 -6.43
N SER A 4 4.78 20.88 -7.49
CA SER A 4 4.20 20.71 -8.81
C SER A 4 3.73 19.27 -8.99
N HIS A 5 2.59 19.08 -9.66
CA HIS A 5 1.98 17.75 -9.84
C HIS A 5 2.90 16.75 -10.56
N HIS A 6 3.78 17.21 -11.45
CA HIS A 6 4.72 16.33 -12.15
C HIS A 6 5.77 15.67 -11.23
N TRP A 7 5.86 16.09 -9.96
CA TRP A 7 6.70 15.42 -8.94
C TRP A 7 5.96 14.33 -8.17
N ILE A 8 4.65 14.21 -8.37
CA ILE A 8 3.81 13.25 -7.66
C ILE A 8 3.50 12.09 -8.62
N PRO A 9 3.82 10.84 -8.27
CA PRO A 9 3.41 9.69 -9.06
C PRO A 9 1.88 9.63 -9.22
N GLU A 10 1.43 9.03 -10.30
CA GLU A 10 0.00 8.71 -10.45
C GLU A 10 -0.46 7.78 -9.33
N VAL A 11 -1.63 8.07 -8.74
CA VAL A 11 -2.24 7.25 -7.70
C VAL A 11 -3.03 6.14 -8.37
N LEU A 12 -2.63 4.89 -8.13
CA LEU A 12 -3.25 3.71 -8.72
C LEU A 12 -3.91 2.83 -7.63
N PRO A 13 -5.03 2.16 -7.93
CA PRO A 13 -5.61 1.17 -7.02
C PRO A 13 -4.64 0.03 -6.70
N SER A 14 -4.68 -0.49 -5.48
CA SER A 14 -3.78 -1.57 -5.02
C SER A 14 -3.79 -2.83 -5.87
N THR A 15 -4.93 -3.16 -6.48
CA THR A 15 -5.12 -4.34 -7.32
C THR A 15 -4.79 -4.10 -8.80
N SER A 16 -4.32 -2.90 -9.16
CA SER A 16 -4.01 -2.56 -10.55
C SER A 16 -2.77 -3.31 -11.01
N TYR A 17 -2.85 -3.94 -12.18
CA TYR A 17 -1.67 -4.45 -12.88
C TYR A 17 -0.91 -3.27 -13.47
N VAL A 18 0.38 -3.14 -13.12
CA VAL A 18 1.22 -2.00 -13.54
C VAL A 18 2.31 -2.37 -14.54
N GLY A 19 2.39 -3.65 -14.92
CA GLY A 19 3.38 -4.15 -15.87
C GLY A 19 4.06 -5.44 -15.39
N ALA A 20 5.02 -5.93 -16.17
CA ALA A 20 5.91 -7.02 -15.78
C ALA A 20 7.27 -6.47 -15.34
N ILE A 21 8.06 -7.30 -14.66
CA ILE A 21 9.43 -6.94 -14.29
C ILE A 21 10.30 -6.67 -15.52
N SER A 22 11.33 -5.83 -15.37
CA SER A 22 12.32 -5.60 -16.42
C SER A 22 13.30 -6.78 -16.54
N GLU A 23 14.02 -6.86 -17.66
CA GLU A 23 15.07 -7.87 -17.87
C GLU A 23 16.19 -7.79 -16.82
N GLU A 24 16.58 -6.57 -16.46
CA GLU A 24 17.56 -6.33 -15.39
C GLU A 24 17.10 -6.92 -14.06
N VAL A 25 15.87 -6.62 -13.63
CA VAL A 25 15.30 -7.15 -12.39
C VAL A 25 15.15 -8.68 -12.45
N ALA A 26 14.74 -9.24 -13.58
CA ALA A 26 14.64 -10.69 -13.77
C ALA A 26 16.00 -11.37 -13.59
N LYS A 27 17.06 -10.81 -14.18
CA LYS A 27 18.43 -11.33 -14.09
C LYS A 27 18.98 -11.26 -12.67
N GLU A 28 18.71 -10.17 -11.94
CA GLU A 28 19.20 -9.98 -10.58
C GLU A 28 18.46 -10.84 -9.56
N THR A 29 17.14 -11.01 -9.72
CA THR A 29 16.29 -11.70 -8.75
C THR A 29 16.08 -13.19 -9.06
N GLY A 30 16.31 -13.61 -10.31
CA GLY A 30 15.98 -14.96 -10.80
C GLY A 30 14.50 -15.18 -11.08
N LEU A 31 13.67 -14.13 -11.01
CA LEU A 31 12.25 -14.20 -11.34
C LEU A 31 12.02 -14.29 -12.86
N SER A 32 10.92 -14.91 -13.27
CA SER A 32 10.52 -14.97 -14.68
C SER A 32 10.21 -13.58 -15.23
N MET A 33 10.54 -13.32 -16.50
CA MET A 33 10.10 -12.13 -17.23
C MET A 33 8.57 -11.96 -17.27
N ASP A 34 7.81 -13.05 -17.09
CA ASP A 34 6.35 -13.01 -17.03
C ASP A 34 5.80 -12.59 -15.64
N THR A 35 6.68 -12.29 -14.69
CA THR A 35 6.30 -11.89 -13.33
C THR A 35 5.58 -10.55 -13.36
N LYS A 36 4.30 -10.58 -12.96
CA LYS A 36 3.42 -9.41 -12.93
C LYS A 36 3.66 -8.56 -11.68
N ILE A 37 3.62 -7.24 -11.87
CA ILE A 37 3.70 -6.25 -10.81
C ILE A 37 2.31 -5.64 -10.62
N PHE A 38 1.93 -5.46 -9.35
CA PHE A 38 0.67 -4.81 -8.95
C PHE A 38 0.94 -3.62 -8.04
N GLY A 39 0.01 -2.65 -8.02
CA GLY A 39 0.16 -1.40 -7.27
C GLY A 39 0.44 -1.57 -5.77
N GLY A 40 -0.04 -2.68 -5.17
CA GLY A 40 0.25 -3.01 -3.78
C GLY A 40 -0.40 -2.04 -2.79
N GLY A 41 0.05 -2.04 -1.54
CA GLY A 41 -0.52 -1.18 -0.52
C GLY A 41 0.42 -0.98 0.65
N GLY A 42 0.09 -0.02 1.51
CA GLY A 42 0.80 0.22 2.77
C GLY A 42 0.68 -0.96 3.73
N ASP A 43 1.63 -1.03 4.67
CA ASP A 43 1.74 -2.10 5.66
C ASP A 43 0.47 -2.30 6.51
N ASN A 44 -0.15 -1.23 7.01
CA ASN A 44 -1.34 -1.30 7.85
C ASN A 44 -2.58 -1.81 7.08
N PRO A 45 -2.97 -1.23 5.92
CA PRO A 45 -4.04 -1.81 5.10
C PRO A 45 -3.79 -3.27 4.70
N CYS A 46 -2.56 -3.62 4.31
CA CYS A 46 -2.19 -4.99 3.94
C CYS A 46 -2.26 -5.95 5.13
N SER A 47 -1.83 -5.52 6.32
CA SER A 47 -1.93 -6.30 7.57
C SER A 47 -3.38 -6.57 7.95
N MET A 48 -4.26 -5.56 7.83
CA MET A 48 -5.70 -5.74 8.05
C MET A 48 -6.30 -6.73 7.06
N LEU A 49 -5.94 -6.64 5.78
CA LEU A 49 -6.42 -7.57 4.75
C LEU A 49 -5.96 -9.00 5.03
N GLY A 50 -4.67 -9.21 5.33
CA GLY A 50 -4.10 -10.53 5.61
C GLY A 50 -4.70 -11.21 6.85
N ASN A 51 -5.14 -10.42 7.84
CA ASN A 51 -5.82 -10.91 9.04
C ASN A 51 -7.35 -10.97 8.92
N ASN A 52 -7.91 -10.57 7.77
CA ASN A 52 -9.36 -10.37 7.58
C ASN A 52 -10.00 -9.54 8.72
N ALA A 53 -9.29 -8.52 9.17
CA ALA A 53 -9.64 -7.76 10.37
C ALA A 53 -10.53 -6.54 10.05
N TYR A 54 -11.48 -6.26 10.93
CA TYR A 54 -12.22 -4.99 10.96
C TYR A 54 -11.57 -3.96 11.89
N LEU A 55 -10.95 -4.45 12.96
CA LEU A 55 -10.11 -3.71 13.91
C LEU A 55 -8.86 -4.58 14.13
N LEU A 56 -7.69 -3.96 14.07
CA LEU A 56 -6.41 -4.64 14.30
C LEU A 56 -5.58 -3.81 15.27
N GLU A 57 -5.17 -4.43 16.37
CA GLU A 57 -4.08 -3.97 17.22
C GLU A 57 -2.83 -4.77 16.84
N SER A 58 -1.76 -4.06 16.47
CA SER A 58 -0.46 -4.65 16.21
C SER A 58 0.53 -4.12 17.22
N VAL A 59 1.17 -5.00 17.99
CA VAL A 59 2.17 -4.65 19.01
C VAL A 59 3.53 -5.19 18.58
N GLY A 60 4.40 -4.28 18.14
CA GLY A 60 5.82 -4.55 17.86
C GLY A 60 6.72 -3.62 18.67
N THR A 61 7.81 -3.14 18.08
CA THR A 61 8.64 -2.07 18.68
C THR A 61 7.81 -0.80 18.94
N SER A 62 6.88 -0.51 18.04
CA SER A 62 5.78 0.42 18.23
C SER A 62 4.44 -0.30 18.06
N GLY A 63 3.38 0.28 18.64
CA GLY A 63 2.02 -0.22 18.49
C GLY A 63 1.24 0.56 17.44
N THR A 64 0.37 -0.12 16.69
CA THR A 64 -0.61 0.52 15.79
C THR A 64 -2.02 -0.02 16.05
N PHE A 65 -3.01 0.87 15.96
CA PHE A 65 -4.41 0.51 15.87
C PHE A 65 -4.94 0.90 14.50
N SER A 66 -5.50 -0.06 13.78
CA SER A 66 -6.07 0.15 12.45
C SER A 66 -7.52 -0.31 12.43
N VAL A 67 -8.39 0.48 11.79
CA VAL A 67 -9.83 0.21 11.71
C VAL A 67 -10.33 0.40 10.28
N ARG A 68 -11.23 -0.49 9.84
CA ARG A 68 -11.95 -0.34 8.58
C ARG A 68 -13.17 0.53 8.82
N ALA A 69 -13.10 1.79 8.40
CA ALA A 69 -14.23 2.72 8.45
C ALA A 69 -14.97 2.76 7.11
N ARG A 70 -16.28 3.01 7.15
CA ARG A 70 -17.09 3.23 5.92
C ARG A 70 -16.86 4.59 5.27
N GLN A 71 -16.39 5.56 6.06
CA GLN A 71 -16.08 6.91 5.64
C GLN A 71 -14.78 7.35 6.32
N PRO A 72 -13.97 8.21 5.67
CA PRO A 72 -12.78 8.74 6.30
C PRO A 72 -13.12 9.49 7.60
N ILE A 73 -12.42 9.15 8.68
CA ILE A 73 -12.50 9.86 9.96
C ILE A 73 -11.20 10.64 10.10
N VAL A 74 -11.30 11.96 10.15
CA VAL A 74 -10.15 12.86 10.34
C VAL A 74 -10.28 13.48 11.72
N ASP A 75 -9.59 12.90 12.69
CA ASP A 75 -9.53 13.40 14.06
C ASP A 75 -8.09 13.33 14.57
N GLY A 76 -7.51 14.50 14.85
CA GLY A 76 -6.17 14.68 15.43
C GLY A 76 -5.09 13.80 14.83
N THR A 77 -4.78 12.70 15.52
CA THR A 77 -3.66 11.78 15.26
C THR A 77 -3.99 10.61 14.32
N LEU A 78 -5.23 10.50 13.84
CA LEU A 78 -5.61 9.45 12.89
C LEU A 78 -5.03 9.73 11.50
N HIS A 79 -4.35 8.72 10.94
CA HIS A 79 -3.89 8.71 9.56
C HIS A 79 -4.89 7.94 8.68
N PRO A 80 -5.80 8.62 7.96
CA PRO A 80 -6.75 7.95 7.10
C PRO A 80 -6.06 7.42 5.83
N PHE A 81 -6.27 6.14 5.53
CA PHE A 81 -5.97 5.58 4.22
C PHE A 81 -7.26 5.61 3.40
N VAL A 82 -7.32 6.52 2.44
CA VAL A 82 -8.45 6.66 1.51
C VAL A 82 -8.03 6.02 0.20
N LEU A 83 -8.78 5.01 -0.24
CA LEU A 83 -8.70 4.44 -1.58
C LEU A 83 -9.72 5.14 -2.47
#